data_AF-A0A4Q5YAK6-F1
#
_entry.id   AF-A0A4Q5YAK6-F1
#
_cell.length_a   1.000
_cell.length_b   1.000
_cell.length_c   1.000
_cell.angle_alpha   90.00
_cell.angle_beta   90.00
_cell.angle_gamma   90.00
#
_symmetry.space_group_name_H-M   'P 1'
#
loop_
_entity.id
_entity.type
_entity.pdbx_description
1 polymer ?
#
loop_
_entity_poly.entity_id
_entity_poly.type
_entity_poly.pdbx_seq_one_letter_code
_entity_poly.pdbx_strand_id
1 'polypeptide(L)'
;MQYSFSFAKSKKLALDAAHEQWRSNLVPREKLADLRTPADFDRMTEHITRDEVAEKIPLITSMKELFDEVEKIRALPVNLISLHNVNRNHEEFIDAFSQYQRM
;
A
#
# COMPACT_ATOMS: atom_id res chain seq x y z
N MET A 1 15.32 -0.31 -1.72
CA MET A 1 14.25 -0.06 -0.73
C MET A 1 12.92 -0.27 -1.41
N GLN A 2 11.96 -0.95 -0.76
CA GLN A 2 10.58 -1.04 -1.24
C GLN A 2 9.74 0.03 -0.53
N TYR A 3 8.96 0.79 -1.29
CA TYR A 3 8.00 1.76 -0.75
C TYR A 3 6.58 1.27 -1.05
N SER A 4 5.90 0.78 -0.01
CA SER A 4 4.54 0.25 -0.11
C SER A 4 3.52 1.37 0.12
N PHE A 5 2.51 1.46 -0.74
CA PHE A 5 1.42 2.43 -0.67
C PHE A 5 0.15 1.82 -1.27
N SER A 6 -1.01 2.44 -1.02
CA SER A 6 -2.26 2.12 -1.71
C SER A 6 -2.66 3.29 -2.60
N PHE A 7 -2.76 3.06 -3.91
CA PHE A 7 -3.14 4.09 -4.89
C PHE A 7 -4.58 3.95 -5.37
N ALA A 8 -5.30 5.07 -5.41
CA ALA A 8 -6.57 5.19 -6.14
C ALA A 8 -6.92 6.67 -6.38
N LYS A 9 -7.86 6.95 -7.29
CA LYS A 9 -8.38 8.31 -7.56
C LYS A 9 -9.01 9.06 -6.37
N SER A 10 -9.25 8.39 -5.23
CA SER A 10 -9.70 9.05 -4.01
C SER A 10 -9.20 8.32 -2.77
N LYS A 11 -9.09 9.05 -1.64
CA LYS A 11 -8.66 8.46 -0.36
C LYS A 11 -9.57 7.32 0.08
N LYS A 12 -10.89 7.45 -0.10
CA LYS A 12 -11.85 6.39 0.25
C LYS A 12 -11.57 5.11 -0.54
N LEU A 13 -11.36 5.22 -1.86
CA LEU A 13 -11.05 4.06 -2.70
C LEU A 13 -9.71 3.43 -2.35
N ALA A 14 -8.67 4.26 -2.10
CA ALA A 14 -7.37 3.77 -1.68
C ALA A 14 -7.45 3.06 -0.33
N LEU A 15 -8.23 3.59 0.60
CA LEU A 15 -8.44 3.02 1.93
C LEU A 15 -9.23 1.70 1.89
N ASP A 16 -10.36 1.68 1.17
CA ASP A 16 -11.15 0.47 1.00
C ASP A 16 -10.30 -0.65 0.39
N ALA A 17 -9.54 -0.34 -0.67
CA ALA A 17 -8.69 -1.31 -1.33
C ALA A 17 -7.47 -1.73 -0.49
N ALA A 18 -6.89 -0.82 0.30
CA ALA A 18 -5.83 -1.15 1.27
C ALA A 18 -6.36 -2.06 2.37
N HIS A 19 -7.54 -1.75 2.92
CA HIS A 19 -8.15 -2.55 3.97
C HIS A 19 -8.42 -3.97 3.48
N GLU A 20 -9.01 -4.10 2.29
CA GLU A 20 -9.30 -5.41 1.69
C GLU A 20 -8.02 -6.22 1.41
N GLN A 21 -7.00 -5.60 0.83
CA GLN A 21 -5.83 -6.33 0.30
C GLN A 21 -4.65 -6.41 1.25
N TRP A 22 -4.56 -5.52 2.26
CA TRP A 22 -3.35 -5.33 3.05
C TRP A 22 -3.52 -5.53 4.56
N ARG A 23 -4.75 -5.60 5.09
CA ARG A 23 -5.00 -5.79 6.55
C ARG A 23 -4.30 -7.03 7.14
N SER A 24 -4.07 -8.07 6.35
CA SER A 24 -3.32 -9.27 6.73
C SER A 24 -1.85 -8.99 7.12
N ASN A 25 -1.26 -7.89 6.65
CA ASN A 25 0.09 -7.46 7.04
C ASN A 25 0.16 -6.90 8.47
N LEU A 26 -0.98 -6.66 9.12
CA LEU A 26 -1.04 -6.22 10.51
C LEU A 26 -1.07 -7.42 11.49
N VAL A 27 -1.06 -8.66 11.00
CA VAL A 27 -0.96 -9.84 11.87
C VAL A 27 0.37 -9.80 12.65
N PRO A 28 0.33 -9.94 13.99
CA PRO A 28 1.54 -10.00 14.82
C PRO A 28 2.46 -11.15 14.39
N ARG A 29 3.77 -10.91 14.39
CA ARG A 29 4.77 -11.85 13.84
C ARG A 29 4.71 -13.21 14.54
N GLU A 30 4.49 -13.22 15.84
CA GLU A 30 4.38 -14.40 16.69
C GLU A 30 3.17 -15.28 16.37
N LYS A 31 2.16 -14.75 15.65
CA LYS A 31 0.97 -15.50 15.21
C LYS A 31 1.12 -16.09 13.81
N LEU A 32 2.07 -15.62 13.01
CA LEU A 32 2.20 -16.00 11.61
C LEU A 32 2.47 -17.50 11.42
N ALA A 33 3.20 -18.14 12.34
CA ALA A 33 3.52 -19.56 12.26
C ALA A 33 2.30 -20.48 12.41
N ASP A 34 1.21 -19.97 13.00
CA ASP A 34 -0.01 -20.74 13.26
C ASP A 34 -1.02 -20.65 12.09
N LEU A 35 -0.86 -19.68 11.18
CA LEU A 35 -1.77 -19.45 10.05
C LEU A 35 -1.34 -20.32 8.86
N ARG A 36 -2.22 -21.22 8.42
CA ARG A 36 -1.90 -22.23 7.39
C ARG A 36 -2.57 -21.98 6.05
N THR A 37 -3.64 -21.21 6.04
CA THR A 37 -4.47 -20.95 4.88
C THR A 37 -4.76 -19.46 4.74
N PRO A 38 -5.07 -18.96 3.53
CA PRO A 38 -5.50 -17.57 3.36
C PRO A 38 -6.68 -17.19 4.27
N ALA A 39 -7.64 -18.11 4.45
CA ALA A 39 -8.80 -17.91 5.32
C ALA A 39 -8.44 -17.72 6.80
N ASP A 40 -7.29 -18.23 7.26
CA ASP A 40 -6.80 -17.96 8.61
C ASP A 40 -6.41 -16.49 8.79
N PHE A 41 -5.76 -15.90 7.79
CA PHE A 41 -5.42 -14.47 7.79
C PHE A 41 -6.68 -13.59 7.76
N ASP A 42 -7.67 -13.97 6.96
CA ASP A 42 -8.92 -13.22 6.86
C ASP A 42 -9.68 -13.16 8.18
N ARG A 43 -9.80 -14.30 8.87
CA ARG A 43 -10.42 -14.41 10.19
C ARG A 43 -9.61 -13.67 11.26
N MET A 44 -8.28 -13.87 11.27
CA MET A 44 -7.40 -13.22 12.24
C MET A 44 -7.48 -11.69 12.16
N THR A 45 -7.79 -11.14 10.99
CA THR A 45 -7.81 -9.69 10.75
C THR A 45 -9.20 -9.11 10.53
N GLU A 46 -10.28 -9.87 10.76
CA GLU A 46 -11.67 -9.43 10.50
C GLU A 46 -12.10 -8.21 11.30
N HIS A 47 -11.52 -8.03 12.49
CA HIS A 47 -11.78 -6.93 13.39
C HIS A 47 -10.95 -5.68 13.10
N ILE A 48 -9.91 -5.79 12.26
CA ILE A 48 -9.05 -4.66 11.91
C ILE A 48 -9.87 -3.64 11.14
N THR A 49 -9.86 -2.40 11.61
CA THR A 49 -10.60 -1.29 11.02
C THR A 49 -9.83 -0.66 9.87
N ARG A 50 -10.55 0.15 9.07
CA ARG A 50 -9.92 0.97 8.02
C ARG A 50 -8.95 1.97 8.62
N ASP A 51 -9.31 2.60 9.74
CA ASP A 51 -8.46 3.60 10.38
C ASP A 51 -7.13 2.99 10.84
N GLU A 52 -7.17 1.80 11.44
CA GLU A 52 -5.95 1.05 11.80
C GLU A 52 -5.07 0.75 10.57
N VAL A 53 -5.66 0.48 9.41
CA VAL A 53 -4.89 0.32 8.16
C VAL A 53 -4.32 1.64 7.68
N ALA A 54 -5.11 2.72 7.70
CA ALA A 54 -4.69 4.05 7.28
C ALA A 54 -3.52 4.61 8.10
N GLU A 55 -3.40 4.21 9.37
CA GLU A 55 -2.25 4.54 10.22
C GLU A 55 -0.95 3.84 9.82
N LYS A 56 -1.04 2.73 9.08
CA LYS A 56 0.11 1.85 8.78
C LYS A 56 0.59 1.94 7.34
N ILE A 57 -0.24 2.40 6.41
CA ILE A 57 0.13 2.49 5.00
C ILE A 57 -0.30 3.83 4.36
N PRO A 58 0.59 4.49 3.60
CA PRO A 58 0.23 5.70 2.86
C PRO A 58 -0.90 5.46 1.86
N LEU A 59 -1.87 6.38 1.85
CA LEU A 59 -2.99 6.40 0.91
C LEU A 59 -2.74 7.49 -0.13
N ILE A 60 -2.29 7.09 -1.31
CA ILE A 60 -1.84 8.00 -2.36
C ILE A 60 -2.98 8.22 -3.36
N THR A 61 -3.24 9.48 -3.68
CA THR A 61 -4.33 9.88 -4.58
C THR A 61 -3.88 10.56 -5.86
N SER A 62 -2.58 10.92 -5.94
CA SER A 62 -2.00 11.54 -7.13
C SER A 62 -0.53 11.14 -7.30
N MET A 63 -0.03 11.22 -8.54
CA MET A 63 1.40 10.99 -8.79
C MET A 63 2.27 12.05 -8.12
N LYS A 64 1.81 13.31 -8.05
CA LYS A 64 2.55 14.34 -7.31
C LYS A 64 2.79 13.94 -5.85
N GLU A 65 1.74 13.50 -5.16
CA GLU A 65 1.83 13.01 -3.78
C GLU A 65 2.81 11.84 -3.65
N LEU A 66 2.77 10.88 -4.58
CA LEU A 66 3.72 9.77 -4.59
C LEU A 66 5.17 10.23 -4.76
N PHE A 67 5.43 11.12 -5.72
CA PHE A 67 6.77 11.63 -5.99
C PHE A 67 7.29 12.50 -4.85
N ASP A 68 6.43 13.29 -4.18
CA ASP A 68 6.80 14.03 -2.98
C ASP A 68 7.32 13.08 -1.87
N GLU A 69 6.72 11.89 -1.70
CA GLU A 69 7.21 10.86 -0.77
C GLU A 69 8.50 10.18 -1.26
N VAL A 70 8.60 9.91 -2.56
CA VAL A 70 9.81 9.31 -3.16
C VAL A 70 11.02 10.23 -2.99
N GLU A 71 10.87 11.54 -3.16
CA GLU A 71 11.98 12.49 -2.98
C GLU A 71 12.53 12.49 -1.55
N LYS A 72 11.68 12.31 -0.53
CA LYS A 72 12.13 12.14 0.86
C LYS A 72 13.04 10.91 1.01
N ILE A 73 12.73 9.83 0.29
CA ILE A 73 13.50 8.58 0.32
C ILE A 73 14.77 8.72 -0.52
N ARG A 74 14.74 9.44 -1.64
CA ARG A 74 15.92 9.70 -2.49
C ARG A 74 17.02 10.50 -1.78
N ALA A 75 16.66 11.26 -0.74
CA ALA A 75 17.64 11.92 0.13
C ALA A 75 18.46 10.95 0.98
N LEU A 76 18.05 9.67 1.07
CA LEU A 76 18.76 8.60 1.77
C LEU A 76 19.69 7.84 0.81
N PRO A 77 20.75 7.16 1.30
CA PRO A 77 21.68 6.40 0.47
C PRO A 77 21.05 5.08 -0.02
N VAL A 78 20.10 5.17 -0.95
CA VAL A 78 19.42 4.02 -1.58
C VAL A 78 19.71 3.98 -3.08
N ASN A 79 20.10 2.81 -3.58
CA ASN A 79 20.43 2.63 -5.01
C ASN A 79 19.20 2.39 -5.90
N LEU A 80 18.10 1.92 -5.31
CA LEU A 80 16.86 1.57 -6.01
C LEU A 80 15.67 1.76 -5.07
N ILE A 81 14.61 2.40 -5.58
CA ILE A 81 13.30 2.50 -4.93
C ILE A 81 12.31 1.67 -5.76
N SER A 82 11.81 0.58 -5.19
CA SER A 82 10.75 -0.23 -5.77
C SER A 82 9.40 0.26 -5.27
N LEU A 83 8.57 0.77 -6.19
CA LEU A 83 7.23 1.24 -5.89
C LEU A 83 6.27 0.05 -5.83
N HIS A 84 5.60 -0.13 -4.70
CA HIS A 84 4.72 -1.26 -4.46
C HIS A 84 3.30 -0.77 -4.12
N ASN A 85 2.45 -0.68 -5.14
CA ASN A 85 1.01 -0.51 -4.92
C ASN A 85 0.46 -1.82 -4.33
N VAL A 86 -0.04 -1.77 -3.09
CA VAL A 86 -0.46 -2.98 -2.36
C VAL A 86 -1.85 -3.47 -2.75
N ASN A 87 -2.62 -2.64 -3.43
CA ASN A 87 -3.96 -2.97 -3.84
C ASN A 87 -4.00 -3.45 -5.31
N ARG A 88 -5.14 -3.99 -5.72
CA ARG A 88 -5.31 -4.61 -7.05
C ARG A 88 -5.45 -3.62 -8.21
N ASN A 89 -5.51 -2.32 -7.95
CA ASN A 89 -5.73 -1.27 -8.95
C ASN A 89 -4.44 -0.93 -9.71
N HIS A 90 -3.76 -1.95 -10.26
CA HIS A 90 -2.46 -1.80 -10.89
C HIS A 90 -2.51 -1.07 -12.25
N GLU A 91 -3.53 -1.33 -13.07
CA GLU A 91 -3.67 -0.68 -14.39
C GLU A 91 -3.79 0.84 -14.25
N GLU A 92 -4.70 1.31 -13.38
CA GLU A 92 -4.88 2.75 -13.14
C GLU A 92 -3.62 3.40 -12.57
N PHE A 93 -2.90 2.70 -11.68
CA PHE A 93 -1.61 3.17 -11.17
C PHE A 93 -0.56 3.30 -12.29
N ILE A 94 -0.39 2.25 -13.11
CA ILE A 94 0.61 2.21 -14.18
C ILE A 94 0.30 3.28 -15.23
N ASP A 95 -0.97 3.48 -15.59
CA ASP A 95 -1.39 4.51 -16.52
C ASP A 95 -1.12 5.92 -15.97
N ALA A 96 -1.49 6.18 -14.72
CA ALA A 96 -1.24 7.47 -14.07
C ALA A 96 0.27 7.76 -13.98
N PHE A 97 1.07 6.76 -13.62
CA PHE A 97 2.52 6.87 -13.55
C PHE A 97 3.13 7.18 -14.92
N SER A 98 2.70 6.45 -15.96
CA SER A 98 3.17 6.63 -17.33
C SER A 98 2.84 8.01 -17.90
N GLN A 99 1.66 8.54 -17.59
CA GLN A 99 1.27 9.89 -18.02
C GLN A 99 2.10 10.96 -17.31
N TYR A 100 2.35 10.81 -16.01
CA TYR A 100 3.13 11.78 -15.22
C TYR A 100 4.60 11.85 -15.64
N GLN A 101 5.22 10.73 -16.05
CA GLN A 101 6.60 10.72 -16.56
C GLN A 101 6.79 11.35 -17.94
N ARG A 102 5.70 11.60 -18.68
CA ARG A 102 5.74 12.27 -20.00
C ARG A 102 5.60 13.79 -19.91
N MET A 103 5.33 14.32 -18.71
CA MET A 103 5.20 15.75 -18.43
C MET A 103 6.55 16.32 -17.97
#